data_AF-A0A7V9M7A1-F1
#
_entry.id   AF-A0A7V9M7A1-F1
#
_cell.length_a   1.000
_cell.length_b   1.000
_cell.length_c   1.000
_cell.angle_alpha   90.00
_cell.angle_beta   90.00
_cell.angle_gamma   90.00
#
_symmetry.space_group_name_H-M   'P 1'
#
loop_
_entity.id
_entity.type
_entity.pdbx_description
1 polymer ?
#
loop_
_entity_poly.entity_id
_entity_poly.type
_entity_poly.pdbx_seq_one_letter_code
_entity_poly.pdbx_strand_id
1 'polypeptide(L)'
;RRRGRVAGPPIASAHVAWGASEGELAALVKRLTDGPENDPARLLVITDCDAVHVAAARGVRLEHVPPSEEWRRRSPDGDYDAFLERRLRSILASYRIASLDLSPGTPASIARTASEAGVRLTTSG
;
A
#
# COMPACT_ATOMS: atom_id res chain seq x y z
N ARG A 1 -19.88 13.87 -8.08
CA ARG A 1 -18.68 14.41 -8.76
C ARG A 1 -17.50 13.49 -8.47
N ARG A 2 -17.15 12.58 -9.39
CA ARG A 2 -15.98 11.69 -9.22
C ARG A 2 -14.74 12.56 -9.43
N ARG A 3 -13.95 12.82 -8.38
CA ARG A 3 -12.61 13.40 -8.56
C ARG A 3 -11.81 12.35 -9.34
N GLY A 4 -11.60 12.59 -10.63
CA GLY A 4 -10.69 11.79 -11.43
C GLY A 4 -9.33 11.81 -10.75
N ARG A 5 -8.82 10.63 -10.38
CA ARG A 5 -7.43 10.50 -9.96
C ARG A 5 -6.59 11.10 -11.08
N VAL A 6 -5.81 12.13 -10.73
CA VAL A 6 -4.88 12.78 -11.65
C VAL A 6 -4.02 11.67 -12.26
N ALA A 7 -3.96 11.63 -13.59
CA ALA A 7 -3.13 10.71 -14.34
C ALA A 7 -1.65 11.07 -14.10
N GLY A 8 -1.14 10.73 -12.92
CA GLY A 8 0.28 10.73 -12.65
C GLY A 8 0.95 9.55 -13.37
N PRO A 9 2.28 9.50 -13.41
CA PRO A 9 3.00 8.39 -14.03
C PRO A 9 2.57 7.06 -13.38
N PRO A 10 2.64 5.95 -14.15
CA PRO A 10 2.34 4.63 -13.63
C PRO A 10 3.26 4.31 -12.45
N ILE A 11 2.69 3.65 -11.44
CA ILE A 11 3.46 3.20 -10.28
C ILE A 11 4.40 2.09 -10.71
N ALA A 12 5.69 2.31 -10.51
CA ALA A 12 6.73 1.35 -10.86
C ALA A 12 6.78 0.23 -9.83
N SER A 13 6.72 0.58 -8.54
CA SER A 13 6.71 -0.35 -7.42
C SER A 13 5.76 0.13 -6.32
N ALA A 14 5.13 -0.84 -5.67
CA ALA A 14 4.39 -0.63 -4.44
C ALA A 14 5.05 -1.39 -3.29
N HIS A 15 5.02 -0.82 -2.10
CA HIS A 15 5.55 -1.42 -0.87
C HIS A 15 4.44 -1.52 0.16
N VAL A 16 4.28 -2.69 0.77
CA VAL A 16 3.35 -2.93 1.86
C VAL A 16 4.10 -2.74 3.17
N ALA A 17 3.61 -1.84 4.01
CA ALA A 17 4.11 -1.59 5.35
C ALA A 17 3.01 -1.93 6.36
N TRP A 18 2.79 -3.22 6.56
CA TRP A 18 1.72 -3.73 7.42
C TRP A 18 2.21 -3.91 8.86
N GLY A 19 1.46 -3.43 9.83
CA GLY A 19 1.84 -3.43 11.25
C GLY A 19 3.02 -2.49 11.57
N ALA A 20 3.43 -1.64 10.63
CA ALA A 20 4.53 -0.70 10.83
C ALA A 20 4.10 0.45 11.74
N SER A 21 4.96 0.81 12.68
CA SER A 21 4.85 2.09 13.41
C SER A 21 5.10 3.27 12.47
N GLU A 22 4.69 4.47 12.89
CA GLU A 22 4.96 5.70 12.14
C GLU A 22 6.46 5.90 11.88
N GLY A 23 7.32 5.58 12.86
CA GLY A 23 8.77 5.68 12.71
C GLY A 23 9.34 4.71 11.67
N GLU A 24 8.84 3.48 11.64
CA GLU A 24 9.23 2.47 10.65
C GLU A 24 8.71 2.83 9.25
N LEU A 25 7.48 3.34 9.15
CA LEU A 25 6.94 3.89 7.91
C LEU A 25 7.80 5.05 7.39
N ALA A 26 8.21 5.96 8.27
CA ALA A 26 9.09 7.08 7.92
C ALA A 26 10.47 6.61 7.45
N ALA A 27 11.05 5.61 8.13
CA ALA A 27 12.29 5.00 7.70
C ALA A 27 12.15 4.32 6.33
N LEU A 28 11.05 3.60 6.09
CA LEU A 28 10.76 3.00 4.78
C LEU A 28 10.67 4.07 3.70
N VAL A 29 9.79 5.06 3.86
CA VAL A 29 9.60 6.13 2.88
C VAL A 29 10.91 6.83 2.59
N LYS A 30 11.70 7.15 3.63
CA LYS A 30 13.04 7.73 3.47
C LYS A 30 13.94 6.85 2.60
N ARG A 31 14.10 5.56 2.95
CA ARG A 31 14.93 4.61 2.17
C ARG A 31 14.50 4.54 0.70
N LEU A 32 13.20 4.52 0.45
CA LEU A 32 12.67 4.46 -0.92
C LEU A 32 13.01 5.73 -1.70
N THR A 33 12.94 6.91 -1.08
CA THR A 33 13.19 8.19 -1.78
C THR A 33 14.65 8.63 -1.82
N ASP A 34 15.51 8.11 -0.95
CA ASP A 34 16.94 8.49 -0.90
C ASP A 34 17.76 7.78 -2.01
N GLY A 35 17.17 6.82 -2.72
CA GLY A 35 17.80 6.15 -3.87
C GLY A 35 17.80 7.03 -5.13
N PRO A 36 18.94 7.20 -5.83
CA PRO A 36 19.06 8.17 -6.94
C PRO A 36 18.21 7.81 -8.18
N GLU A 37 17.78 6.55 -8.32
CA GLU A 37 16.96 6.08 -9.43
C GLU A 37 15.45 6.08 -9.11
N ASN A 38 15.07 6.36 -7.86
CA ASN A 38 13.68 6.26 -7.41
C ASN A 38 12.95 7.59 -7.56
N ASP A 39 12.06 7.68 -8.55
CA ASP A 39 11.11 8.78 -8.68
C ASP A 39 9.96 8.61 -7.65
N PRO A 40 9.85 9.49 -6.62
CA PRO A 40 8.80 9.38 -5.60
C PRO A 40 7.38 9.38 -6.18
N ALA A 41 7.17 10.06 -7.32
CA ALA A 41 5.86 10.11 -7.97
C ALA A 41 5.43 8.76 -8.56
N ARG A 42 6.36 7.81 -8.70
CA ARG A 42 6.15 6.44 -9.19
C ARG A 42 6.16 5.38 -8.09
N LEU A 43 6.28 5.80 -6.83
CA LEU A 43 6.21 4.93 -5.67
C LEU A 43 4.83 4.98 -5.01
N LEU A 44 4.40 3.83 -4.51
CA LEU A 44 3.21 3.70 -3.67
C LEU A 44 3.54 2.95 -2.38
N VAL A 45 3.06 3.45 -1.26
CA VAL A 45 3.04 2.69 0.00
C VAL A 45 1.60 2.32 0.36
N ILE A 46 1.37 1.04 0.66
CA ILE A 46 0.10 0.50 1.17
C ILE A 46 0.33 0.16 2.64
N THR A 47 -0.46 0.72 3.55
CA THR A 47 -0.22 0.58 4.99
C THR A 47 -1.51 0.62 5.80
N ASP A 48 -1.48 0.02 6.99
CA ASP A 48 -2.48 0.12 8.05
C ASP A 48 -2.15 1.17 9.11
N CYS A 49 -1.06 1.92 8.91
CA CYS A 49 -0.69 3.08 9.72
C CYS A 49 -1.32 4.36 9.15
N ASP A 50 -2.11 5.07 9.95
CA ASP A 50 -2.75 6.35 9.57
C ASP A 50 -1.79 7.56 9.67
N ALA A 51 -0.56 7.40 9.18
CA ALA A 51 0.49 8.42 9.17
C ALA A 51 0.71 8.98 7.76
N VAL A 52 -0.36 9.45 7.12
CA VAL A 52 -0.36 9.93 5.73
C VAL A 52 0.66 11.05 5.49
N HIS A 53 0.92 11.88 6.50
CA HIS A 53 1.89 12.98 6.44
C HIS A 53 3.31 12.51 6.13
N VAL A 54 3.68 11.30 6.56
CA VAL A 54 5.01 10.73 6.35
C VAL A 54 5.32 10.56 4.86
N ALA A 55 4.39 10.01 4.10
CA ALA A 55 4.54 9.83 2.66
C ALA A 55 4.40 11.16 1.89
N ALA A 56 3.44 11.99 2.31
CA ALA A 56 3.18 13.28 1.67
C ALA A 56 4.38 14.22 1.72
N ALA A 57 5.11 14.24 2.84
CA ALA A 57 6.33 15.05 3.01
C ALA A 57 7.45 14.71 2.01
N ARG A 58 7.40 13.52 1.39
CA ARG A 58 8.39 13.01 0.44
C ARG A 58 7.85 12.82 -0.97
N GLY A 59 6.62 13.28 -1.24
CA GLY A 59 5.98 13.15 -2.56
C GLY A 59 5.60 11.71 -2.96
N VAL A 60 5.60 10.78 -1.99
CA VAL A 60 5.24 9.38 -2.21
C VAL A 60 3.72 9.23 -2.08
N ARG A 61 3.10 8.43 -2.95
CA ARG A 61 1.67 8.14 -2.84
C ARG A 61 1.44 7.13 -1.72
N LEU A 62 0.33 7.27 -1.00
CA LEU A 62 -0.03 6.37 0.10
C LEU A 62 -1.49 5.94 -0.01
N GLU A 63 -1.73 4.65 0.22
CA GLU A 63 -3.06 4.08 0.42
C GLU A 63 -3.15 3.51 1.82
N HIS A 64 -3.99 4.14 2.65
CA HIS A 64 -4.35 3.59 3.94
C HIS A 64 -5.40 2.48 3.78
N VAL A 65 -5.18 1.36 4.47
CA VAL A 65 -6.11 0.26 4.63
C VAL A 65 -6.27 0.01 6.13
N PRO A 66 -7.43 0.29 6.73
CA PRO A 66 -7.58 0.26 8.18
C PRO A 66 -7.30 -1.14 8.75
N PRO A 67 -6.65 -1.24 9.93
CA PRO A 67 -6.44 -2.52 10.58
C PRO A 67 -7.78 -3.17 10.98
N SER A 68 -7.76 -4.49 11.16
CA SER A 68 -8.98 -5.29 11.34
C SER A 68 -9.86 -4.82 12.50
N GLU A 69 -9.27 -4.41 13.63
CA GLU A 69 -10.01 -3.91 14.79
C GLU A 69 -10.74 -2.59 14.49
N GLU A 70 -10.06 -1.65 13.85
CA GLU A 70 -10.64 -0.37 13.47
C GLU A 70 -11.75 -0.53 12.43
N TRP A 71 -11.56 -1.45 11.49
CA TRP A 71 -12.56 -1.77 10.50
C TRP A 71 -13.78 -2.43 11.14
N ARG A 72 -13.60 -3.44 12.02
CA ARG A 72 -14.70 -4.13 12.70
C ARG A 72 -15.52 -3.21 13.59
N ARG A 73 -14.93 -2.17 14.21
CA ARG A 73 -15.70 -1.14 14.94
C ARG A 73 -16.74 -0.44 14.06
N ARG A 74 -16.50 -0.34 12.76
CA ARG A 74 -17.40 0.30 11.77
C ARG A 74 -18.25 -0.70 11.00
N SER A 75 -17.86 -1.98 11.01
CA SER A 75 -18.49 -3.06 10.25
C SER A 75 -18.41 -4.37 11.04
N PRO A 76 -19.15 -4.48 12.16
CA PRO A 76 -19.00 -5.59 13.12
C PRO A 76 -19.33 -6.95 12.54
N ASP A 77 -20.34 -7.02 11.66
CA ASP A 77 -20.79 -8.26 11.01
C ASP A 77 -20.09 -8.54 9.67
N GLY A 78 -19.09 -7.73 9.33
CA GLY A 78 -18.44 -7.80 8.02
C GLY A 78 -17.29 -8.82 7.97
N ASP A 79 -17.05 -9.34 6.77
CA ASP A 79 -15.83 -10.11 6.46
C ASP A 79 -14.67 -9.17 6.11
N TYR A 80 -13.70 -9.08 7.02
CA TYR A 80 -12.52 -8.23 6.86
C TYR A 80 -11.60 -8.72 5.72
N ASP A 81 -11.47 -10.03 5.52
CA ASP A 81 -10.62 -10.56 4.46
C ASP A 81 -11.24 -10.24 3.10
N ALA A 82 -12.54 -10.44 2.93
CA ALA A 82 -13.25 -10.04 1.70
C ALA A 82 -13.15 -8.52 1.44
N PHE A 83 -13.17 -7.70 2.48
CA PHE A 83 -12.89 -6.26 2.37
C PHE A 83 -11.46 -6.00 1.88
N LEU A 84 -10.48 -6.64 2.50
CA LEU A 84 -9.06 -6.43 2.21
C LEU A 84 -8.74 -6.85 0.76
N GLU A 85 -9.25 -8.00 0.31
CA GLU A 85 -9.11 -8.46 -1.07
C GLU A 85 -9.69 -7.45 -2.07
N ARG A 86 -10.94 -7.02 -1.85
CA ARG A 86 -11.60 -6.04 -2.72
C ARG A 86 -10.84 -4.71 -2.74
N ARG A 87 -10.37 -4.25 -1.58
CA ARG A 87 -9.61 -3.01 -1.45
C ARG A 87 -8.28 -3.11 -2.19
N LEU A 88 -7.56 -4.22 -2.04
CA LEU A 88 -6.29 -4.43 -2.71
C LEU A 88 -6.46 -4.54 -4.22
N ARG A 89 -7.42 -5.33 -4.73
CA ARG A 89 -7.73 -5.39 -6.17
C ARG A 89 -8.02 -4.00 -6.75
N SER A 90 -8.77 -3.18 -6.01
CA SER A 90 -9.04 -1.79 -6.42
C SER A 90 -7.76 -0.94 -6.49
N ILE A 91 -6.84 -1.09 -5.53
CA ILE A 91 -5.56 -0.36 -5.51
C ILE A 91 -4.68 -0.80 -6.68
N LEU A 92 -4.49 -2.12 -6.84
CA LEU A 92 -3.69 -2.72 -7.93
C LEU A 92 -4.18 -2.26 -9.31
N ALA A 93 -5.49 -2.30 -9.55
CA ALA A 93 -6.09 -1.87 -10.81
C ALA A 93 -5.95 -0.35 -11.03
N SER A 94 -6.13 0.47 -9.98
CA SER A 94 -6.08 1.93 -10.10
C SER A 94 -4.69 2.46 -10.43
N TYR A 95 -3.65 1.78 -9.95
CA TYR A 95 -2.26 2.22 -10.10
C TYR A 95 -1.47 1.41 -11.13
N ARG A 96 -2.03 0.31 -11.65
CA ARG A 96 -1.37 -0.62 -12.60
C ARG A 96 -0.01 -1.08 -12.08
N ILE A 97 0.00 -1.54 -10.83
CA ILE A 97 1.21 -1.93 -10.11
C ILE A 97 1.81 -3.18 -10.74
N ALA A 98 3.09 -3.12 -11.12
CA ALA A 98 3.81 -4.25 -11.72
C ALA A 98 4.44 -5.18 -10.67
N SER A 99 4.92 -4.61 -9.57
CA SER A 99 5.51 -5.35 -8.46
C SER A 99 5.06 -4.81 -7.10
N LEU A 100 4.89 -5.73 -6.16
CA LEU A 100 4.51 -5.46 -4.79
C LEU A 100 5.53 -6.08 -3.84
N ASP A 101 6.14 -5.23 -3.03
CA ASP A 101 7.07 -5.63 -1.99
C ASP A 101 6.35 -5.78 -0.65
N LEU A 102 6.46 -6.94 -0.02
CA LEU A 102 5.70 -7.29 1.19
C LEU A 102 6.59 -7.17 2.43
N SER A 103 6.14 -6.42 3.44
CA SER A 103 6.78 -6.43 4.76
C SER A 103 6.54 -7.76 5.49
N PRO A 104 7.44 -8.15 6.41
CA PRO A 104 7.14 -9.20 7.38
C PRO A 104 5.81 -8.92 8.09
N GLY A 105 5.01 -9.97 8.34
CA GLY A 105 3.70 -9.83 8.98
C GLY A 105 2.57 -9.34 8.06
N THR A 106 2.84 -9.11 6.77
CA THR A 106 1.78 -8.82 5.80
C THR A 106 0.73 -9.95 5.77
N PRO A 107 -0.59 -9.64 5.87
CA PRO A 107 -1.64 -10.64 5.79
C PRO A 107 -1.53 -11.50 4.52
N ALA A 108 -1.69 -12.82 4.67
CA ALA A 108 -1.59 -13.76 3.55
C ALA A 108 -2.60 -13.46 2.42
N SER A 109 -3.76 -12.89 2.76
CA SER A 109 -4.77 -12.46 1.80
C SER A 109 -4.27 -11.37 0.84
N ILE A 110 -3.32 -10.51 1.26
CA ILE A 110 -2.67 -9.50 0.41
C ILE A 110 -1.76 -10.19 -0.62
N ALA A 111 -0.89 -11.09 -0.17
CA ALA A 111 0.01 -11.84 -1.05
C ALA A 111 -0.78 -12.68 -2.07
N ARG A 112 -1.82 -13.39 -1.62
CA ARG A 112 -2.71 -14.17 -2.50
C ARG A 112 -3.35 -13.29 -3.56
N THR A 113 -3.98 -12.19 -3.15
CA THR A 113 -4.70 -11.28 -4.06
C THR A 113 -3.78 -10.65 -5.10
N ALA A 114 -2.56 -10.26 -4.70
CA ALA A 114 -1.57 -9.72 -5.63
C ALA A 114 -1.07 -10.79 -6.63
N SER A 115 -0.87 -12.02 -6.16
CA SER A 115 -0.51 -13.16 -7.03
C SER A 115 -1.61 -13.45 -8.05
N GLU A 116 -2.87 -13.51 -7.62
CA GLU A 116 -4.04 -13.69 -8.51
C GLU A 116 -4.17 -12.59 -9.56
N ALA A 117 -3.76 -11.37 -9.22
CA ALA A 117 -3.75 -10.22 -10.12
C ALA A 117 -2.54 -10.21 -11.08
N GLY A 118 -1.64 -11.21 -11.00
CA GLY A 118 -0.44 -11.30 -11.83
C GLY A 118 0.66 -10.30 -11.45
N VAL A 119 0.61 -9.74 -10.24
CA VAL A 119 1.61 -8.79 -9.73
C VAL A 119 2.82 -9.57 -9.21
N ARG A 120 4.02 -9.16 -9.61
CA ARG A 120 5.24 -9.77 -9.10
C ARG A 120 5.39 -9.46 -7.61
N LEU A 121 5.46 -10.49 -6.79
CA LEU A 121 5.74 -10.34 -5.38
C LEU A 121 7.25 -10.32 -5.12
N THR A 122 7.67 -9.40 -4.25
CA THR A 122 9.00 -9.40 -3.65
C THR A 122 8.86 -9.33 -2.14
N THR A 123 9.91 -9.73 -1.42
CA THR A 123 9.98 -9.64 0.04
C THR A 123 11.29 -8.96 0.41
N SER A 124 11.23 -7.71 0.84
CA SER A 124 12.36 -7.04 1.46
C SER A 124 12.49 -7.48 2.92
N GLY A 125 13.60 -8.16 3.23
CA GLY A 125 14.02 -8.50 4.59
C GLY A 125 14.64 -7.32 5.32
#